data_AF-H2YK55-F1
#
_entry.id   AF-H2YK55-F1
#
_cell.length_a   1.000
_cell.length_b   1.000
_cell.length_c   1.000
_cell.angle_alpha   90.00
_cell.angle_beta   90.00
_cell.angle_gamma   90.00
#
_symmetry.space_group_name_H-M   'P 1'
#
loop_
_entity.id
_entity.type
_entity.pdbx_description
1 polymer ?
#
loop_
_entity_poly.entity_id
_entity_poly.type
_entity_poly.pdbx_seq_one_letter_code
_entity_poly.pdbx_strand_id
1 'polypeptide(L)'
;MVTKNYNKEGVYVVRLCKAGVWKTVLVDDLLPCNEKGQLIYSSAIGKQLWVPLVEKALAKLHCCYESLQAGRSIEGLATLTGYPCESLALQPPSHDEPIEEDLVWVKLLSSMEAGFLMGASCGGGNMEINEREYHDIGLRPRHAYSVLDVTDATTQSGSTVRLVKLRNPWGHFSWKGDWSDESMLWQQNQALANRLHSNRGNHGNDGTFWISLGDMIRYFDSVDICKICNRNWVEVRLNGKFPTSAVEP
;
A
#
# COMPACT_ATOMS: atom_id res chain seq x y z
N MET A 1 7.18 -17.30 11.79
CA MET A 1 8.30 -16.64 12.50
C MET A 1 9.33 -16.28 11.44
N VAL A 2 9.67 -15.00 11.28
CA VAL A 2 10.74 -14.57 10.37
C VAL A 2 12.06 -14.67 11.13
N THR A 3 13.06 -15.34 10.57
CA THR A 3 14.38 -15.51 11.21
C THR A 3 15.36 -14.46 10.72
N LYS A 4 16.23 -13.97 11.62
CA LYS A 4 17.30 -13.03 11.25
C LYS A 4 18.45 -13.71 10.49
N ASN A 5 18.61 -15.02 10.68
CA ASN A 5 19.72 -15.80 10.13
C ASN A 5 19.31 -16.48 8.83
N TYR A 6 20.26 -16.55 7.90
CA TYR A 6 20.17 -17.35 6.68
C TYR A 6 20.08 -18.84 7.03
N ASN A 7 19.21 -19.58 6.32
CA ASN A 7 19.13 -21.02 6.45
C ASN A 7 20.16 -21.68 5.52
N LYS A 8 21.16 -22.38 6.09
CA LYS A 8 22.22 -23.06 5.33
C LYS A 8 21.72 -24.17 4.41
N GLU A 9 20.56 -24.75 4.73
CA GLU A 9 19.92 -25.77 3.89
C GLU A 9 19.20 -25.16 2.68
N GLY A 10 19.08 -23.82 2.60
CA GLY A 10 18.45 -23.13 1.47
C GLY A 10 16.92 -23.30 1.38
N VAL A 11 16.27 -23.92 2.37
CA VAL A 11 14.82 -24.20 2.35
C VAL A 11 14.04 -23.27 3.26
N TYR A 12 12.93 -22.72 2.76
CA TYR A 12 12.09 -21.75 3.44
C TYR A 12 10.61 -22.11 3.33
N VAL A 13 9.82 -21.63 4.31
CA VAL A 13 8.38 -21.84 4.38
C VAL A 13 7.68 -20.49 4.45
N VAL A 14 6.73 -20.26 3.55
CA VAL A 14 5.86 -19.08 3.55
C VAL A 14 4.41 -19.55 3.67
N ARG A 15 3.63 -18.93 4.55
CA ARG A 15 2.18 -19.17 4.63
C ARG A 15 1.44 -18.03 3.95
N LEU A 16 0.57 -18.37 2.99
CA LEU A 16 -0.23 -17.43 2.21
C LEU A 16 -1.69 -17.85 2.25
N CYS A 17 -2.60 -16.89 2.31
CA CYS A 17 -4.05 -17.14 2.26
C CYS A 17 -4.55 -17.02 0.83
N LYS A 18 -5.06 -18.10 0.23
CA LYS A 18 -5.68 -18.06 -1.11
C LYS A 18 -7.14 -18.44 -1.02
N ALA A 19 -8.01 -17.56 -1.50
CA ALA A 19 -9.46 -17.77 -1.48
C ALA A 19 -9.98 -18.18 -0.08
N GLY A 20 -9.49 -17.50 0.97
CA GLY A 20 -9.85 -17.80 2.35
C GLY A 20 -9.18 -19.05 2.94
N VAL A 21 -8.29 -19.74 2.24
CA VAL A 21 -7.60 -20.93 2.78
C VAL A 21 -6.12 -20.66 2.95
N TRP A 22 -5.61 -20.85 4.18
CA TRP A 22 -4.18 -20.77 4.47
C TRP A 22 -3.43 -21.95 3.88
N LYS A 23 -2.49 -21.67 2.99
CA LYS A 23 -1.62 -22.65 2.33
C LYS A 23 -0.18 -22.44 2.76
N THR A 24 0.52 -23.55 2.99
CA THR A 24 1.95 -23.57 3.31
C THR A 24 2.73 -23.86 2.03
N VAL A 25 3.59 -22.93 1.63
CA VAL A 25 4.39 -22.99 0.41
C VAL A 25 5.86 -23.15 0.79
N LEU A 26 6.44 -24.29 0.39
CA LEU A 26 7.87 -24.56 0.49
C LEU A 26 8.59 -23.97 -0.73
N VAL A 27 9.66 -23.21 -0.50
CA VAL A 27 10.51 -22.62 -1.54
C VAL A 27 11.98 -22.77 -1.16
N ASP A 28 12.83 -22.99 -2.15
CA ASP A 28 14.28 -22.85 -2.00
C ASP A 28 14.73 -21.38 -2.25
N ASP A 29 16.01 -21.08 -2.07
CA ASP A 29 16.62 -19.76 -2.28
C ASP A 29 17.23 -19.53 -3.68
N LEU A 30 16.96 -20.40 -4.66
CA LEU A 30 17.32 -20.14 -6.06
C LEU A 30 16.39 -19.08 -6.64
N LEU A 31 16.89 -17.85 -6.76
CA LEU A 31 16.12 -16.70 -7.23
C LEU A 31 16.52 -16.31 -8.65
N PRO A 32 15.57 -15.89 -9.51
CA PRO A 32 15.91 -15.38 -10.84
C PRO A 32 16.85 -14.17 -10.77
N CYS A 33 17.98 -14.28 -11.47
CA CYS A 33 19.01 -13.24 -11.52
C CYS A 33 19.41 -12.95 -12.97
N ASN A 34 19.86 -11.72 -13.22
CA ASN A 34 20.48 -11.35 -14.50
C ASN A 34 21.91 -11.91 -14.60
N GLU A 35 22.57 -11.70 -15.74
CA GLU A 35 23.95 -12.13 -15.98
C GLU A 35 24.97 -11.58 -14.98
N LYS A 36 24.64 -10.47 -14.30
CA LYS A 36 25.47 -9.84 -13.26
C LYS A 36 25.18 -10.38 -11.85
N GLY A 37 24.32 -11.39 -11.72
CA GLY A 37 23.91 -11.96 -10.43
C GLY A 37 22.98 -11.05 -9.61
N GLN A 38 22.32 -10.08 -10.23
CA GLN A 38 21.36 -9.21 -9.57
C GLN A 38 19.94 -9.77 -9.75
N LEU A 39 19.14 -9.72 -8.68
CA LEU A 39 17.73 -10.11 -8.73
C LEU A 39 16.97 -9.30 -9.78
N ILE A 40 16.19 -9.97 -10.62
CA ILE A 40 15.39 -9.32 -11.68
C ILE A 40 13.96 -8.96 -11.23
N TYR A 41 13.49 -9.55 -10.13
CA TYR A 41 12.20 -9.25 -9.52
C TYR A 41 12.37 -8.46 -8.22
N SER A 42 11.50 -8.65 -7.23
CA SER A 42 11.53 -7.89 -5.99
C SER A 42 12.84 -8.10 -5.22
N SER A 43 13.32 -7.01 -4.61
CA SER A 43 14.51 -7.01 -3.77
C SER A 43 14.27 -6.15 -2.53
N ALA A 44 15.03 -6.43 -1.47
CA ALA A 44 14.97 -5.66 -0.23
C ALA A 44 16.31 -4.97 0.04
N ILE A 45 16.24 -3.83 0.74
CA ILE A 45 17.42 -3.09 1.18
C ILE A 45 18.29 -3.99 2.07
N GLY A 46 19.61 -3.95 1.85
CA GLY A 46 20.57 -4.67 2.69
C GLY A 46 20.65 -6.18 2.44
N LYS A 47 20.38 -6.65 1.21
CA LYS A 47 20.47 -8.08 0.82
C LYS A 47 19.58 -8.99 1.67
N GLN A 48 18.43 -8.50 2.12
CA GLN A 48 17.46 -9.30 2.86
C GLN A 48 16.68 -10.20 1.89
N LEU A 49 16.49 -11.47 2.25
CA LEU A 49 15.84 -12.46 1.39
C LEU A 49 14.32 -12.53 1.55
N TRP A 50 13.75 -11.94 2.60
CA TRP A 50 12.35 -12.16 2.93
C TRP A 50 11.37 -11.64 1.86
N VAL A 51 11.66 -10.49 1.22
CA VAL A 51 10.82 -9.98 0.12
C VAL A 51 10.88 -10.91 -1.10
N PRO A 52 12.06 -11.25 -1.67
CA PRO A 52 12.14 -12.20 -2.78
C PRO A 52 11.51 -13.56 -2.48
N LEU A 53 11.66 -14.08 -1.26
CA LEU A 53 11.09 -15.38 -0.87
C LEU A 53 9.56 -15.35 -0.81
N VAL A 54 8.97 -14.26 -0.29
CA VAL A 54 7.52 -14.07 -0.28
C VAL A 54 6.98 -13.97 -1.71
N GLU A 55 7.63 -13.19 -2.57
CA GLU A 55 7.27 -13.07 -3.99
C GLU A 55 7.40 -14.43 -4.71
N LYS A 56 8.48 -15.19 -4.48
CA LYS A 56 8.65 -16.53 -5.04
C LYS A 56 7.56 -17.50 -4.60
N ALA A 57 7.18 -17.47 -3.33
CA ALA A 57 6.10 -18.29 -2.82
C ALA A 57 4.75 -17.92 -3.45
N LEU A 58 4.52 -16.63 -3.67
CA LEU A 58 3.33 -16.12 -4.36
C LEU A 58 3.32 -16.55 -5.85
N ALA A 59 4.45 -16.42 -6.53
CA ALA A 59 4.63 -16.86 -7.92
C ALA A 59 4.37 -18.37 -8.05
N LYS A 60 4.91 -19.19 -7.14
CA LYS A 60 4.66 -20.63 -7.09
C LYS A 60 3.19 -20.97 -6.85
N LEU A 61 2.51 -20.20 -6.00
CA LEU A 61 1.07 -20.35 -5.74
C LEU A 61 0.22 -20.00 -6.98
N HIS A 62 0.73 -19.13 -7.84
CA HIS A 62 0.14 -18.67 -9.09
C HIS A 62 0.81 -19.28 -10.35
N CYS A 63 1.53 -20.40 -10.20
CA CYS A 63 2.27 -21.11 -11.25
C CYS A 63 3.58 -20.45 -11.73
N CYS A 64 3.64 -19.13 -11.96
CA CYS A 64 4.86 -18.45 -12.40
C CYS A 64 4.95 -16.98 -11.96
N TYR A 65 6.13 -16.36 -12.11
CA TYR A 65 6.34 -14.93 -11.80
C TYR A 65 5.52 -14.00 -12.71
N GLU A 66 5.37 -14.34 -14.00
CA GLU A 66 4.61 -13.54 -14.96
C GLU A 66 3.13 -13.43 -14.57
N SER A 67 2.58 -14.45 -13.90
CA SER A 67 1.20 -14.45 -13.39
C SER A 67 0.97 -13.45 -12.25
N LEU A 68 2.01 -12.77 -11.74
CA LEU A 68 1.90 -11.72 -10.73
C LEU A 68 1.80 -10.32 -11.33
N GLN A 69 1.90 -10.18 -12.65
CA GLN A 69 1.84 -8.87 -13.30
C GLN A 69 0.46 -8.21 -13.13
N ALA A 70 0.48 -6.89 -12.88
CA ALA A 70 -0.71 -6.04 -12.76
C ALA A 70 -1.65 -6.35 -11.57
N GLY A 71 -1.14 -7.00 -10.52
CA GLY A 71 -1.90 -7.18 -9.27
C GLY A 71 -2.18 -5.87 -8.54
N ARG A 72 -3.25 -5.84 -7.74
CA ARG A 72 -3.60 -4.69 -6.86
C ARG A 72 -3.14 -4.93 -5.43
N SER A 73 -2.91 -3.85 -4.69
CA SER A 73 -2.50 -3.93 -3.27
C SER A 73 -3.50 -4.72 -2.43
N ILE A 74 -4.80 -4.61 -2.71
CA ILE A 74 -5.87 -5.38 -2.08
C ILE A 74 -5.64 -6.91 -2.13
N GLU A 75 -5.12 -7.42 -3.26
CA GLU A 75 -4.90 -8.86 -3.45
C GLU A 75 -3.70 -9.32 -2.61
N GLY A 76 -2.65 -8.51 -2.56
CA GLY A 76 -1.48 -8.74 -1.72
C GLY A 76 -1.86 -8.72 -0.24
N LEU A 77 -2.62 -7.71 0.20
CA LEU A 77 -3.13 -7.59 1.57
C LEU A 77 -3.97 -8.79 1.97
N ALA A 78 -4.96 -9.16 1.15
CA ALA A 78 -5.81 -10.33 1.41
C ALA A 78 -4.98 -11.63 1.45
N THR A 79 -3.97 -11.76 0.59
CA THR A 79 -3.15 -12.97 0.51
C THR A 79 -2.19 -13.09 1.69
N LEU A 80 -1.60 -11.99 2.15
CA LEU A 80 -0.64 -11.99 3.25
C LEU A 80 -1.30 -12.05 4.63
N THR A 81 -2.49 -11.46 4.77
CA THR A 81 -3.17 -11.32 6.06
C THR A 81 -4.32 -12.31 6.24
N GLY A 82 -4.94 -12.74 5.14
CA GLY A 82 -6.14 -13.56 5.16
C GLY A 82 -7.41 -12.86 5.64
N TYR A 83 -7.39 -11.53 5.81
CA TYR A 83 -8.55 -10.74 6.24
C TYR A 83 -9.31 -10.12 5.07
N PRO A 84 -10.61 -9.79 5.26
CA PRO A 84 -11.38 -9.05 4.28
C PRO A 84 -10.73 -7.70 3.95
N CYS A 85 -10.73 -7.37 2.67
CA CYS A 85 -10.24 -6.10 2.18
C CYS A 85 -11.32 -5.43 1.33
N GLU A 86 -11.36 -4.10 1.36
CA GLU A 86 -12.24 -3.28 0.53
C GLU A 86 -11.44 -2.20 -0.19
N SER A 87 -11.93 -1.72 -1.32
CA SER A 87 -11.30 -0.63 -2.07
C SER A 87 -12.20 0.60 -2.02
N LEU A 88 -11.66 1.70 -1.53
CA LEU A 88 -12.28 3.00 -1.51
C LEU A 88 -11.85 3.76 -2.77
N ALA A 89 -12.77 3.94 -3.72
CA ALA A 89 -12.50 4.74 -4.91
C ALA A 89 -12.30 6.21 -4.53
N LEU A 90 -11.27 6.84 -5.12
CA LEU A 90 -10.96 8.27 -4.98
C LEU A 90 -11.25 9.04 -6.28
N GLN A 91 -11.82 8.37 -7.28
CA GLN A 91 -12.27 8.99 -8.53
C GLN A 91 -13.77 8.74 -8.67
N PRO A 92 -14.52 9.72 -9.20
CA PRO A 92 -15.94 9.51 -9.40
C PRO A 92 -16.16 8.49 -10.52
N PRO A 93 -17.27 7.74 -10.49
CA PRO A 93 -17.60 6.79 -11.54
C PRO A 93 -17.91 7.48 -12.89
N SER A 94 -18.33 8.75 -12.84
CA SER A 94 -18.61 9.61 -14.00
C SER A 94 -18.09 11.03 -13.72
N HIS A 95 -17.77 11.79 -14.78
CA HIS A 95 -17.27 13.17 -14.62
C HIS A 95 -18.28 14.15 -14.00
N ASP A 96 -19.56 13.77 -13.96
CA ASP A 96 -20.66 14.62 -13.50
C ASP A 96 -21.01 14.42 -12.02
N GLU A 97 -20.44 13.42 -11.35
CA GLU A 97 -20.68 13.14 -9.93
C GLU A 97 -19.52 13.65 -9.07
N PRO A 98 -19.77 14.55 -8.10
CA PRO A 98 -18.73 15.02 -7.20
C PRO A 98 -18.34 13.90 -6.22
N ILE A 99 -17.05 13.83 -5.90
CA ILE A 99 -16.58 12.97 -4.81
C ILE A 99 -17.00 13.58 -3.48
N GLU A 100 -17.62 12.77 -2.62
CA GLU A 100 -17.89 13.14 -1.23
C GLU A 100 -16.60 13.08 -0.41
N GLU A 101 -15.81 14.16 -0.43
CA GLU A 101 -14.52 14.25 0.29
C GLU A 101 -14.66 13.94 1.79
N ASP A 102 -15.77 14.36 2.41
CA ASP A 102 -16.07 14.09 3.82
C ASP A 102 -16.25 12.59 4.08
N LEU A 103 -16.93 11.88 3.18
CA LEU A 103 -17.12 10.43 3.32
C LEU A 103 -15.79 9.69 3.15
N VAL A 104 -14.96 10.11 2.19
CA VAL A 104 -13.61 9.58 2.01
C VAL A 104 -12.80 9.79 3.29
N TRP A 105 -12.82 11.01 3.83
CA TRP A 105 -12.09 11.36 5.05
C TRP A 105 -12.52 10.51 6.25
N VAL A 106 -13.83 10.43 6.51
CA VAL A 106 -14.38 9.65 7.63
C VAL A 106 -13.98 8.18 7.52
N LYS A 107 -13.97 7.60 6.31
CA LYS A 107 -13.53 6.22 6.09
C LYS A 107 -12.03 6.04 6.36
N LEU A 108 -11.19 6.95 5.89
CA LEU A 108 -9.74 6.88 6.13
C LEU A 108 -9.41 7.02 7.62
N LEU A 109 -10.02 8.01 8.29
CA LEU A 109 -9.79 8.27 9.71
C LEU A 109 -10.27 7.10 10.57
N SER A 110 -11.50 6.62 10.38
CA SER A 110 -12.04 5.48 11.13
C SER A 110 -11.25 4.18 10.89
N SER A 111 -10.73 3.98 9.67
CA SER A 111 -9.87 2.83 9.36
C SER A 111 -8.51 2.92 10.06
N MET A 112 -7.92 4.11 10.13
CA MET A 112 -6.68 4.35 10.88
C MET A 112 -6.88 4.12 12.38
N GLU A 113 -7.96 4.64 12.97
CA GLU A 113 -8.32 4.44 14.38
C GLU A 113 -8.57 2.96 14.72
N ALA A 114 -9.18 2.21 13.79
CA ALA A 114 -9.37 0.77 13.93
C ALA A 114 -8.06 -0.04 13.80
N GLY A 115 -6.96 0.60 13.38
CA GLY A 115 -5.66 -0.04 13.15
C GLY A 115 -5.62 -0.92 11.90
N PHE A 116 -6.45 -0.61 10.89
CA PHE A 116 -6.46 -1.31 9.62
C PHE A 116 -5.25 -0.96 8.77
N LEU A 117 -4.82 -1.90 7.92
CA LEU A 117 -3.73 -1.64 6.98
C LEU A 117 -4.30 -1.00 5.73
N MET A 118 -3.63 0.01 5.21
CA MET A 118 -4.10 0.76 4.04
C MET A 118 -2.99 0.93 3.01
N GLY A 119 -3.32 0.71 1.74
CA GLY A 119 -2.47 0.98 0.58
C GLY A 119 -3.20 1.85 -0.42
N ALA A 120 -2.53 2.82 -1.02
CA ALA A 120 -3.10 3.70 -2.02
C ALA A 120 -2.50 3.42 -3.40
N SER A 121 -3.32 3.48 -4.44
CA SER A 121 -2.89 3.33 -5.83
C SER A 121 -2.78 4.72 -6.47
N CYS A 122 -1.60 5.05 -6.98
CA CYS A 122 -1.28 6.34 -7.57
C CYS A 122 -1.36 6.27 -9.09
N GLY A 123 -2.09 7.19 -9.71
CA GLY A 123 -2.19 7.35 -11.16
C GLY A 123 -2.46 6.04 -11.92
N GLY A 124 -3.70 5.56 -11.90
CA GLY A 124 -4.12 4.30 -12.53
C GLY A 124 -5.61 4.28 -12.89
N GLY A 125 -6.11 3.11 -13.30
CA GLY A 125 -7.53 2.91 -13.62
C GLY A 125 -8.01 3.80 -14.76
N ASN A 126 -9.04 4.62 -14.49
CA ASN A 126 -9.67 5.52 -15.46
C ASN A 126 -9.03 6.92 -15.51
N MET A 127 -7.96 7.17 -14.74
CA MET A 127 -7.31 8.49 -14.72
C MET A 127 -6.50 8.72 -16.00
N GLU A 128 -6.59 9.94 -16.56
CA GLU A 128 -5.66 10.40 -17.58
C GLU A 128 -4.32 10.73 -16.92
N ILE A 129 -3.27 10.00 -17.29
CA ILE A 129 -1.95 10.12 -16.67
C ILE A 129 -1.03 10.90 -17.59
N ASN A 130 -0.64 12.10 -17.17
CA ASN A 130 0.51 12.79 -17.73
C ASN A 130 1.76 12.46 -16.91
N GLU A 131 2.59 11.55 -17.42
CA GLU A 131 3.80 11.08 -16.70
C GLU A 131 4.74 12.22 -16.28
N ARG A 132 4.81 13.31 -17.05
CA ARG A 132 5.66 14.47 -16.72
C ARG A 132 5.14 15.20 -15.50
N GLU A 133 3.83 15.46 -15.43
CA GLU A 133 3.21 16.13 -14.28
C GLU A 133 3.47 15.34 -12.99
N TYR A 134 3.20 14.03 -13.00
CA TYR A 134 3.43 13.17 -11.83
C TYR A 134 4.91 13.19 -11.40
N HIS A 135 5.84 13.10 -12.36
CA HIS A 135 7.27 13.15 -12.06
C HIS A 135 7.70 14.50 -11.47
N ASP A 136 7.17 15.60 -12.00
CA ASP A 136 7.52 16.97 -11.57
C ASP A 136 7.05 17.24 -10.13
N ILE A 137 5.89 16.72 -9.73
CA ILE A 137 5.37 16.79 -8.36
C ILE A 137 5.93 15.68 -7.45
N GLY A 138 6.76 14.78 -7.98
CA GLY A 138 7.43 13.73 -7.21
C GLY A 138 6.60 12.48 -6.90
N LEU A 139 5.51 12.24 -7.63
CA LEU A 139 4.72 11.03 -7.58
C LEU A 139 5.05 10.08 -8.74
N ARG A 140 4.86 8.77 -8.53
CA ARG A 140 5.01 7.76 -9.56
C ARG A 140 3.62 7.23 -9.93
N PRO A 141 3.16 7.39 -11.18
CA PRO A 141 1.90 6.79 -11.60
C PRO A 141 2.07 5.28 -11.76
N ARG A 142 0.94 4.57 -11.74
CA ARG A 142 0.83 3.10 -11.79
C ARG A 142 1.67 2.43 -10.70
N HIS A 143 1.63 3.00 -9.51
CA HIS A 143 2.45 2.58 -8.38
C HIS A 143 1.66 2.57 -7.07
N ALA A 144 2.01 1.64 -6.19
CA ALA A 144 1.37 1.49 -4.89
C ALA A 144 2.17 2.22 -3.80
N TYR A 145 1.44 2.92 -2.94
CA TYR A 145 1.96 3.62 -1.76
C TYR A 145 1.31 3.03 -0.51
N SER A 146 2.00 3.05 0.63
CA SER A 146 1.38 2.69 1.92
C SER A 146 0.81 3.93 2.59
N VAL A 147 -0.42 3.85 3.10
CA VAL A 147 -0.98 4.89 3.97
C VAL A 147 -0.54 4.59 5.40
N LEU A 148 0.22 5.49 6.00
CA LEU A 148 0.84 5.31 7.31
C LEU A 148 0.12 6.06 8.43
N ASP A 149 -0.50 7.20 8.12
CA ASP A 149 -1.18 8.05 9.09
C ASP A 149 -2.24 8.92 8.39
N VAL A 150 -3.28 9.30 9.14
CA VAL A 150 -4.39 10.14 8.68
C VAL A 150 -4.80 11.02 9.84
N THR A 151 -4.70 12.34 9.71
CA THR A 151 -4.98 13.27 10.81
C THR A 151 -5.58 14.58 10.35
N ASP A 152 -6.52 15.11 11.14
CA ASP A 152 -6.89 16.51 11.10
C ASP A 152 -5.81 17.35 11.80
N ALA A 153 -5.41 18.45 11.18
CA ALA A 153 -4.38 19.34 11.69
C ALA A 153 -4.89 20.78 11.67
N THR A 154 -4.90 21.43 12.82
CA THR A 154 -5.28 22.86 12.93
C THR A 154 -4.06 23.74 12.63
N THR A 155 -4.17 24.54 11.57
CA THR A 155 -3.15 25.49 11.14
C THR A 155 -3.05 26.67 12.11
N GLN A 156 -1.99 27.47 11.97
CA GLN A 156 -1.79 28.67 12.77
C GLN A 156 -2.88 29.74 12.52
N SER A 157 -3.54 29.73 11.37
CA SER A 157 -4.67 30.62 11.08
C SER A 157 -6.00 30.14 11.68
N GLY A 158 -6.01 28.95 12.31
CA GLY A 158 -7.20 28.34 12.90
C GLY A 158 -8.03 27.50 11.92
N SER A 159 -7.62 27.39 10.65
CA SER A 159 -8.26 26.46 9.72
C SER A 159 -7.84 25.03 10.00
N THR A 160 -8.72 24.07 9.71
CA THR A 160 -8.37 22.63 9.79
C THR A 160 -7.97 22.14 8.40
N VAL A 161 -6.84 21.44 8.32
CA VAL A 161 -6.39 20.74 7.11
C VAL A 161 -6.34 19.25 7.37
N ARG A 162 -6.77 18.47 6.37
CA ARG A 162 -6.79 17.02 6.36
C ARG A 162 -5.52 16.49 5.73
N LEU A 163 -4.68 15.84 6.51
CA LEU A 163 -3.36 15.36 6.08
C LEU A 163 -3.28 13.84 6.10
N VAL A 164 -2.70 13.28 5.04
CA VAL A 164 -2.43 11.85 4.90
C VAL A 164 -0.93 11.64 4.79
N LYS A 165 -0.38 10.73 5.59
CA LYS A 165 1.01 10.33 5.49
C LYS A 165 1.11 9.10 4.60
N LEU A 166 1.87 9.23 3.52
CA LEU A 166 2.11 8.15 2.57
C LEU A 166 3.57 7.70 2.63
N ARG A 167 3.82 6.51 2.08
CA ARG A 167 5.17 5.98 1.86
C ARG A 167 5.29 5.37 0.48
N ASN A 168 6.31 5.79 -0.28
CA ASN A 168 6.78 5.06 -1.44
C ASN A 168 7.68 3.88 -1.01
N PRO A 169 7.31 2.62 -1.28
CA PRO A 169 8.12 1.45 -0.93
C PRO A 169 9.54 1.45 -1.54
N TRP A 170 9.76 2.17 -2.65
CA TRP A 170 11.08 2.25 -3.30
C TRP A 170 12.04 3.21 -2.60
N GLY A 171 11.59 4.01 -1.62
CA GLY A 171 12.45 4.93 -0.87
C GLY A 171 12.97 6.14 -1.68
N HIS A 172 12.47 6.32 -2.90
CA HIS A 172 12.81 7.44 -3.78
C HIS A 172 11.50 8.03 -4.33
N PHE A 173 11.55 9.25 -4.85
CA PHE A 173 10.37 10.05 -5.23
C PHE A 173 9.52 10.44 -4.03
N SER A 174 9.82 11.62 -3.49
CA SER A 174 9.03 12.28 -2.45
C SER A 174 8.16 13.35 -3.08
N TRP A 175 6.92 13.46 -2.59
CA TRP A 175 6.00 14.54 -2.92
C TRP A 175 6.66 15.91 -2.80
N LYS A 176 6.41 16.79 -3.77
CA LYS A 176 6.98 18.15 -3.87
C LYS A 176 5.94 19.27 -3.79
N GLY A 177 4.66 18.94 -3.65
CA GLY A 177 3.59 19.94 -3.50
C GLY A 177 3.40 20.41 -2.06
N ASP A 178 2.19 20.82 -1.74
CA ASP A 178 1.83 21.33 -0.42
C ASP A 178 2.00 20.26 0.66
N TRP A 179 2.58 20.63 1.80
CA TRP A 179 2.94 19.72 2.89
C TRP A 179 4.01 18.67 2.56
N SER A 180 4.68 18.79 1.41
CA SER A 180 5.95 18.09 1.14
C SER A 180 6.99 18.38 2.21
N ASP A 181 8.03 17.56 2.25
CA ASP A 181 9.09 17.72 3.24
C ASP A 181 9.72 19.11 3.22
N GLU A 182 9.83 19.72 2.04
CA GLU A 182 10.40 21.04 1.77
C GLU A 182 9.37 22.18 1.74
N SER A 183 8.08 21.89 1.96
CA SER A 183 7.02 22.88 1.89
C SER A 183 7.18 24.02 2.91
N MET A 184 7.00 25.26 2.44
CA MET A 184 6.95 26.45 3.29
C MET A 184 5.77 26.43 4.26
N LEU A 185 4.72 25.63 4.00
CA LEU A 185 3.57 25.48 4.88
C LEU A 185 3.95 24.91 6.25
N TRP A 186 4.97 24.04 6.31
CA TRP A 186 5.50 23.57 7.59
C TRP A 186 6.15 24.70 8.40
N GLN A 187 6.90 25.59 7.73
CA GLN A 187 7.55 26.73 8.37
C GLN A 187 6.52 27.74 8.91
N GLN A 188 5.43 27.93 8.16
CA GLN A 188 4.31 28.77 8.58
C GLN A 188 3.45 28.15 9.69
N ASN A 189 3.61 26.84 9.96
CA ASN A 189 2.82 26.10 10.94
C ASN A 189 3.75 25.33 11.90
N GLN A 190 4.65 26.05 12.56
CA GLN A 190 5.74 25.44 13.33
C GLN A 190 5.26 24.45 14.42
N ALA A 191 4.11 24.71 15.05
CA ALA A 191 3.53 23.79 16.03
C ALA A 191 3.09 22.46 15.40
N LEU A 192 2.53 22.48 14.18
CA LEU A 192 2.21 21.27 13.42
C LEU A 192 3.48 20.56 12.96
N ALA A 193 4.46 21.33 12.47
CA ALA A 193 5.75 20.77 12.07
C ALA A 193 6.43 20.02 13.23
N ASN A 194 6.39 20.57 14.43
CA ASN A 194 6.93 19.94 15.64
C ASN A 194 6.14 18.70 16.12
N ARG A 195 4.93 18.46 15.61
CA ARG A 195 4.13 17.26 15.93
C ARG A 195 4.24 16.19 14.86
N LEU A 196 4.08 16.59 13.60
CA LEU A 196 3.89 15.68 12.46
C LEU A 196 5.14 15.56 11.59
N HIS A 197 6.01 16.59 11.61
CA HIS A 197 7.15 16.75 10.69
C HIS A 197 8.53 16.69 11.39
N SER A 198 8.56 16.41 12.68
CA SER A 198 9.78 16.46 13.52
C SER A 198 10.86 15.43 13.17
N ASN A 199 10.52 14.41 12.39
CA ASN A 199 11.43 13.31 12.06
C ASN A 199 12.30 13.55 10.82
N ARG A 200 12.31 14.79 10.30
CA ARG A 200 13.14 15.25 9.16
C ARG A 200 14.63 14.87 9.26
N GLY A 201 15.16 14.68 10.48
CA GLY A 201 16.59 14.50 10.75
C GLY A 201 17.09 13.08 10.99
N ASN A 202 16.22 12.07 11.21
CA ASN A 202 16.68 10.73 11.65
C ASN A 202 16.42 9.59 10.66
N HIS A 203 15.59 9.79 9.64
CA HIS A 203 15.25 8.76 8.66
C HIS A 203 15.46 9.31 7.26
N GLY A 204 16.70 9.22 6.78
CA GLY A 204 17.03 9.62 5.41
C GLY A 204 16.18 8.86 4.40
N ASN A 205 15.55 9.59 3.48
CA ASN A 205 14.96 9.11 2.23
C ASN A 205 14.20 7.77 2.37
N ASP A 206 13.32 7.65 3.38
CA ASP A 206 12.53 6.42 3.60
C ASP A 206 11.28 6.33 2.71
N GLY A 207 11.13 7.33 1.83
CA GLY A 207 10.03 7.51 0.90
C GLY A 207 8.75 8.01 1.55
N THR A 208 8.78 8.43 2.83
CA THR A 208 7.60 8.96 3.52
C THR A 208 7.39 10.44 3.27
N PHE A 209 6.14 10.87 3.16
CA PHE A 209 5.77 12.27 3.01
C PHE A 209 4.31 12.49 3.44
N TRP A 210 3.98 13.74 3.75
CA TRP A 210 2.60 14.18 3.98
C TRP A 210 2.02 14.82 2.72
N ILE A 211 0.71 14.64 2.52
CA ILE A 211 -0.05 15.23 1.42
C ILE A 211 -1.44 15.65 1.94
N SER A 212 -2.06 16.65 1.32
CA SER A 212 -3.45 17.02 1.62
C SER A 212 -4.43 15.97 1.10
N LEU A 213 -5.62 15.85 1.71
CA LEU A 213 -6.69 15.00 1.17
C LEU A 213 -7.07 15.39 -0.26
N GLY A 214 -7.14 16.69 -0.56
CA GLY A 214 -7.50 17.18 -1.89
C GLY A 214 -6.48 16.75 -2.95
N ASP A 215 -5.18 16.85 -2.66
CA ASP A 215 -4.14 16.37 -3.57
C ASP A 215 -4.14 14.83 -3.67
N MET A 216 -4.44 14.13 -2.58
CA MET A 216 -4.60 12.67 -2.63
C MET A 216 -5.73 12.26 -3.57
N ILE A 217 -6.90 12.89 -3.46
CA ILE A 217 -8.03 12.67 -4.36
C ILE A 217 -7.67 13.04 -5.81
N ARG A 218 -6.84 14.06 -6.02
CA ARG A 218 -6.42 14.47 -7.36
C ARG A 218 -5.49 13.47 -8.05
N TYR A 219 -4.59 12.82 -7.31
CA TYR A 219 -3.49 12.02 -7.89
C TYR A 219 -3.60 10.50 -7.66
N PHE A 220 -4.48 10.06 -6.77
CA PHE A 220 -4.66 8.64 -6.45
C PHE A 220 -6.02 8.14 -6.93
N ASP A 221 -6.07 6.89 -7.39
CA ASP A 221 -7.29 6.28 -7.92
C ASP A 221 -8.14 5.59 -6.84
N SER A 222 -7.47 5.02 -5.83
CA SER A 222 -8.13 4.25 -4.79
C SER A 222 -7.26 4.06 -3.54
N VAL A 223 -7.92 3.74 -2.43
CA VAL A 223 -7.30 3.23 -1.19
C VAL A 223 -7.85 1.85 -0.87
N ASP A 224 -6.98 0.85 -0.89
CA ASP A 224 -7.26 -0.51 -0.46
C ASP A 224 -7.10 -0.63 1.06
N ILE A 225 -8.16 -1.00 1.76
CA ILE A 225 -8.24 -1.10 3.21
C ILE A 225 -8.37 -2.58 3.59
N CYS A 226 -7.40 -3.10 4.34
CA CYS A 226 -7.42 -4.43 4.90
C CYS A 226 -7.86 -4.37 6.37
N LYS A 227 -9.02 -4.96 6.65
CA LYS A 227 -9.68 -4.96 7.97
C LYS A 227 -9.03 -5.99 8.90
N ILE A 228 -7.71 -5.87 9.08
CA ILE A 228 -6.97 -6.72 10.00
C ILE A 228 -7.53 -6.53 11.40
N CYS A 229 -7.91 -7.62 12.06
CA CYS A 229 -8.42 -7.55 13.41
C CYS A 229 -7.45 -8.19 14.39
N ASN A 230 -6.97 -7.40 15.34
CA ASN A 230 -6.02 -7.88 16.33
C ASN A 230 -6.68 -8.43 17.61
N ARG A 231 -8.00 -8.27 17.85
CA ARG A 231 -8.70 -8.82 19.04
C ARG A 231 -10.21 -9.07 18.85
N ASN A 232 -10.68 -10.20 19.40
CA ASN A 232 -12.09 -10.55 19.68
C ASN A 232 -13.02 -10.89 18.51
N TRP A 233 -12.52 -11.09 17.29
CA TRP A 233 -13.36 -11.56 16.19
C TRP A 233 -13.46 -13.08 16.19
N VAL A 234 -14.68 -13.58 16.00
CA VAL A 234 -14.92 -14.98 15.65
C VAL A 234 -14.98 -15.06 14.14
N GLU A 235 -14.09 -15.86 13.55
CA GLU A 235 -14.03 -16.06 12.11
C GLU A 235 -14.65 -17.40 11.72
N VAL A 236 -15.50 -17.38 10.69
CA VAL A 236 -15.99 -18.58 10.02
C VAL A 236 -15.63 -18.47 8.54
N ARG A 237 -14.98 -19.51 8.01
CA ARG A 237 -14.62 -19.59 6.58
C ARG A 237 -15.41 -20.73 5.94
N LEU A 238 -16.20 -20.41 4.92
CA LEU A 238 -17.02 -21.37 4.19
C LEU A 238 -16.49 -21.53 2.78
N ASN A 239 -16.29 -22.78 2.36
CA ASN A 239 -15.97 -23.09 0.97
C ASN A 239 -17.27 -23.33 0.22
N GLY A 240 -17.44 -22.63 -0.90
CA GLY A 240 -18.56 -22.81 -1.81
C GLY A 240 -18.09 -23.00 -3.24
N LYS A 241 -18.98 -23.50 -4.08
CA LYS A 241 -18.81 -23.51 -5.54
C LYS A 241 -20.05 -22.85 -6.14
N PHE A 242 -19.86 -21.97 -7.11
CA PHE A 242 -20.97 -21.50 -7.91
C PHE A 242 -21.33 -22.60 -8.92
N PRO A 243 -22.61 -23.02 -9.00
CA PRO A 243 -23.02 -23.97 -10.01
C PRO A 243 -22.89 -23.34 -11.40
N THR A 244 -22.57 -24.16 -12.40
CA THR A 244 -22.41 -23.74 -13.81
C THR A 244 -23.73 -23.32 -14.44
N SER A 245 -24.86 -23.72 -13.85
CA SER A 245 -26.19 -23.29 -14.22
C SER A 245 -27.10 -23.20 -13.00
N ALA A 246 -28.21 -22.47 -13.09
CA ALA A 246 -29.21 -22.38 -12.02
C ALA A 246 -29.96 -23.71 -11.77
N VAL A 247 -29.68 -24.77 -12.55
CA VAL A 247 -30.46 -26.02 -12.59
C VAL A 247 -29.70 -27.21 -12.00
N GLU A 248 -28.38 -27.09 -11.78
CA GLU A 248 -27.60 -28.13 -11.12
C GLU A 248 -27.44 -27.83 -9.62
N PRO A 249 -27.71 -28.81 -8.73
CA PRO A 249 -27.65 -28.65 -7.28
C PRO A 249 -26.24 -28.43 -6.74
#